data_AF-A0A2E3I037-F1
#
_entry.id   AF-A0A2E3I037-F1
#
_cell.length_a   1.000
_cell.length_b   1.000
_cell.length_c   1.000
_cell.angle_alpha   90.00
_cell.angle_beta   90.00
_cell.angle_gamma   90.00
#
_symmetry.space_group_name_H-M   'P 1'
#
loop_
_entity.id
_entity.type
_entity.pdbx_description
1 polymer ?
#
loop_
_entity_poly.entity_id
_entity_poly.type
_entity_poly.pdbx_seq_one_letter_code
_entity_poly.pdbx_strand_id
1 'polypeptide(L)'
;MIYEVAMPFKHSTKRKIKGGDHVGFTPGYEEGFNDPAEQGVFLCWKGANPDKAELLGKLTFGGPLAVDSRNKLTTKWGDIKTQE
;
A
#
# COMPACT_ATOMS: atom_id res chain seq x y z
N MET A 1 -15.25 5.16 -10.17
CA MET A 1 -14.09 4.74 -10.99
C MET A 1 -13.19 3.90 -10.10
N ILE A 2 -12.63 2.81 -10.61
CA ILE A 2 -11.66 1.99 -9.86
C ILE A 2 -10.29 2.26 -10.48
N TYR A 3 -9.31 2.61 -9.64
CA TYR A 3 -7.92 2.73 -10.05
C TYR A 3 -7.17 1.47 -9.63
N GLU A 4 -6.55 0.80 -10.59
CA GLU A 4 -5.66 -0.34 -10.34
C GLU A 4 -4.22 0.08 -10.62
N VAL A 5 -3.32 -0.21 -9.68
CA VAL A 5 -1.90 0.13 -9.77
C VAL A 5 -1.05 -1.10 -9.50
N ALA A 6 -0.07 -1.35 -10.39
CA ALA A 6 1.00 -2.30 -10.18
C ALA A 6 2.32 -1.55 -9.98
N MET A 7 2.84 -1.55 -8.75
CA MET A 7 4.08 -0.85 -8.41
C MET A 7 5.25 -1.84 -8.25
N PRO A 8 6.29 -1.79 -9.12
CA PRO A 8 7.44 -2.65 -8.97
C PRO A 8 8.32 -2.19 -7.81
N PHE A 9 8.64 -3.11 -6.90
CA PHE A 9 9.49 -2.84 -5.72
C PHE A 9 10.95 -2.52 -6.07
N LYS A 10 11.36 -2.64 -7.34
CA LYS A 10 12.74 -2.40 -7.80
C LYS A 10 13.28 -1.01 -7.46
N HIS A 11 12.38 -0.03 -7.28
CA HIS A 11 12.74 1.34 -6.90
C HIS A 11 12.70 1.58 -5.38
N SER A 12 12.03 0.71 -4.62
CA SER A 12 11.91 0.81 -3.17
C SER A 12 12.96 -0.05 -2.45
N THR A 13 13.36 -1.18 -3.03
CA THR A 13 14.35 -2.09 -2.44
C THR A 13 15.05 -2.95 -3.49
N LYS A 14 16.32 -3.29 -3.20
CA LYS A 14 17.11 -4.25 -3.99
C LYS A 14 16.95 -5.70 -3.51
N ARG A 15 16.34 -5.92 -2.35
CA ARG A 15 16.14 -7.26 -1.76
C ARG A 15 14.87 -7.90 -2.31
N LYS A 16 14.91 -9.22 -2.56
CA LYS A 16 13.68 -10.00 -2.84
C LYS A 16 12.81 -10.09 -1.58
N ILE A 17 11.53 -9.72 -1.71
CA ILE A 17 10.50 -9.88 -0.66
C ILE A 17 10.30 -11.37 -0.36
N LYS A 18 10.23 -11.72 0.92
CA LYS A 18 9.96 -13.05 1.46
C LYS A 18 8.68 -13.01 2.30
N GLY A 19 8.09 -14.18 2.55
CA GLY A 19 6.94 -14.28 3.47
C GLY A 19 7.29 -13.73 4.85
N GLY A 20 6.37 -12.95 5.43
CA GLY A 20 6.55 -12.30 6.73
C GLY A 20 7.24 -10.92 6.67
N ASP A 21 7.83 -10.55 5.54
CA ASP A 21 8.27 -9.17 5.32
C ASP A 21 7.08 -8.22 5.39
N HIS A 22 7.34 -6.96 5.75
CA HIS A 22 6.31 -5.94 5.83
C HIS A 22 6.79 -4.57 5.35
N VAL A 23 5.82 -3.76 4.92
CA VAL A 23 6.01 -2.35 4.59
C VAL A 23 4.97 -1.49 5.30
N GLY A 24 5.36 -0.26 5.63
CA GLY A 24 4.41 0.78 5.99
C GLY A 24 3.54 1.10 4.78
N PHE A 25 2.22 1.16 4.97
CA PHE A 25 1.26 1.36 3.90
C PHE A 25 0.07 2.18 4.38
N THR A 26 -0.27 3.23 3.64
CA THR A 26 -1.55 3.94 3.77
C THR A 26 -2.04 4.34 2.38
N PRO A 27 -3.17 3.82 1.89
CA PRO A 27 -3.84 4.38 0.73
C PRO A 27 -4.49 5.70 1.15
N GLY A 28 -4.42 6.68 0.27
CA GLY A 28 -5.07 7.97 0.49
C GLY A 28 -5.56 8.54 -0.82
N TYR A 29 -6.52 9.44 -0.68
CA TYR A 29 -6.96 10.33 -1.74
C TYR A 29 -6.52 11.75 -1.39
N GLU A 30 -5.87 12.42 -2.32
CA GLU A 30 -5.56 13.84 -2.23
C GLU A 30 -6.39 14.54 -3.28
N GLU A 31 -7.28 15.43 -2.84
CA GLU A 31 -7.93 16.37 -3.74
C GLU A 31 -7.03 17.60 -3.85
N GLY A 32 -6.30 17.68 -4.97
CA GLY A 32 -5.58 18.89 -5.35
C GLY A 32 -6.57 19.90 -5.92
N PHE A 33 -6.54 21.13 -5.40
CA PHE A 33 -7.30 22.23 -5.97
C PHE A 33 -6.50 22.92 -7.08
N ASN A 34 -7.19 23.44 -8.09
CA ASN A 34 -6.55 24.22 -9.16
C ASN A 34 -6.14 25.64 -8.69
N ASP A 35 -6.63 26.07 -7.53
CA ASP A 35 -6.24 27.32 -6.89
C ASP A 35 -5.12 27.07 -5.86
N PRO A 36 -3.94 27.68 -6.01
CA PRO A 36 -2.85 27.58 -5.03
C PRO A 36 -3.20 28.08 -3.63
N ALA A 37 -4.27 28.88 -3.48
CA ALA A 37 -4.75 29.39 -2.21
C ALA A 37 -5.62 28.38 -1.43
N GLU A 38 -6.09 27.32 -2.08
CA GLU A 38 -6.89 26.27 -1.45
C GLU A 38 -5.99 25.16 -0.90
N GLN A 39 -6.16 24.81 0.39
CA GLN A 39 -5.42 23.70 0.99
C GLN A 39 -6.06 22.38 0.57
N GLY A 40 -5.28 21.51 -0.07
CA GLY A 40 -5.70 20.16 -0.47
C GLY A 40 -6.26 19.35 0.70
N VAL A 41 -7.27 18.53 0.43
CA VAL A 41 -7.82 17.61 1.43
C VAL A 41 -7.16 16.25 1.27
N PHE A 42 -6.45 15.82 2.32
CA PHE A 42 -5.88 14.48 2.43
C PHE A 42 -6.85 13.55 3.13
N LEU A 43 -7.55 12.72 2.36
CA LEU A 43 -8.35 11.61 2.86
C LEU A 43 -7.50 10.34 2.86
N CYS A 44 -6.51 10.30 3.74
CA CYS A 44 -5.73 9.10 3.99
C CYS A 44 -6.52 8.11 4.85
N TRP A 45 -6.25 6.81 4.69
CA TRP A 45 -6.89 5.78 5.48
C TRP A 45 -6.68 6.04 6.99
N LYS A 46 -7.78 6.10 7.75
CA LYS A 46 -7.81 6.48 9.18
C LYS A 46 -7.22 7.87 9.50
N GLY A 47 -7.11 8.77 8.52
CA GLY A 47 -6.49 10.09 8.71
C GLY A 47 -4.98 10.04 8.98
N ALA A 48 -4.32 8.92 8.65
CA ALA A 48 -2.88 8.77 8.85
C ALA A 48 -2.12 9.79 7.99
N ASN A 49 -1.20 10.55 8.60
CA ASN A 49 -0.29 11.39 7.84
C ASN A 49 0.73 10.49 7.11
N PRO A 50 0.79 10.50 5.76
CA PRO A 50 1.66 9.62 4.99
C PRO A 50 3.16 9.92 5.18
N ASP A 51 3.52 11.11 5.67
CA ASP A 51 4.91 11.51 5.95
C ASP A 51 5.43 10.99 7.30
N LYS A 52 4.53 10.46 8.15
CA LYS A 52 4.87 9.93 9.48
C LYS A 52 4.84 8.41 9.46
N ALA A 53 6.01 7.79 9.33
CA ALA A 53 6.16 6.34 9.18
C ALA A 53 5.50 5.53 10.31
N GLU A 54 5.47 6.05 11.53
CA GLU A 54 4.85 5.44 12.71
C GLU A 54 3.31 5.38 12.63
N LEU A 55 2.70 6.24 11.82
CA LEU A 55 1.24 6.31 11.63
C LEU A 55 0.76 5.40 10.49
N LEU A 56 1.67 4.80 9.73
CA LEU A 56 1.31 3.94 8.61
C LEU A 56 0.75 2.60 9.08
N GLY A 57 -0.20 2.06 8.33
CA GLY A 57 -0.64 0.68 8.47
C GLY A 57 0.49 -0.29 8.10
N LYS A 58 0.34 -1.55 8.51
CA LYS A 58 1.35 -2.58 8.23
C LYS A 58 0.81 -3.57 7.20
N LEU A 59 1.35 -3.53 5.99
CA LEU A 59 1.11 -4.56 4.97
C LEU A 59 2.16 -5.66 5.15
N THR A 60 1.71 -6.87 5.48
CA THR A 60 2.59 -8.05 5.64
C THR A 60 2.42 -8.98 4.44
N PHE A 61 3.53 -9.37 3.80
CA PHE A 61 3.50 -10.20 2.60
C PHE A 61 3.39 -11.69 2.94
N GLY A 62 2.48 -12.39 2.25
CA GLY A 62 2.29 -13.84 2.40
C GLY A 62 3.36 -14.69 1.69
N GLY A 63 4.19 -14.09 0.83
CA GLY A 63 5.19 -14.78 0.01
C GLY A 63 5.25 -14.24 -1.42
N PRO A 64 6.03 -14.88 -2.33
CA PRO A 64 6.11 -14.52 -3.75
C PRO A 64 4.80 -14.77 -4.52
N LEU A 65 4.59 -14.04 -5.63
CA LEU A 65 3.30 -14.11 -6.37
C LEU A 65 3.31 -15.42 -7.10
N ALA A 66 2.50 -16.35 -6.63
CA ALA A 66 2.33 -17.65 -7.21
C ALA A 66 0.88 -17.80 -7.62
N VAL A 67 0.70 -18.21 -8.87
CA VAL A 67 -0.57 -18.72 -9.37
C VAL A 67 -0.45 -20.23 -9.50
N ASP A 68 -1.52 -20.95 -9.17
CA ASP A 68 -1.57 -22.40 -9.38
C ASP A 68 -1.70 -22.72 -10.88
N SER A 69 -1.70 -24.01 -11.20
CA SER A 69 -1.92 -24.50 -12.56
C SER A 69 -3.28 -24.11 -13.17
N ARG A 70 -4.17 -23.46 -12.40
CA ARG A 70 -5.49 -22.97 -12.82
C ARG A 70 -5.52 -21.44 -12.93
N ASN A 71 -4.35 -20.78 -12.91
CA ASN A 71 -4.20 -19.33 -12.91
C ASN A 71 -4.89 -18.63 -11.71
N LYS A 72 -5.01 -19.32 -10.57
CA LYS A 72 -5.55 -18.72 -9.34
C LYS A 72 -4.43 -18.41 -8.36
N LEU A 73 -4.50 -17.25 -7.71
CA LEU A 73 -3.58 -16.88 -6.63
C LEU A 73 -3.61 -17.95 -5.54
N THR A 74 -2.45 -18.52 -5.22
CA THR A 74 -2.34 -19.67 -4.30
C THR A 74 -2.41 -19.30 -2.83
N THR A 75 -2.25 -18.01 -2.51
CA THR A 75 -2.17 -17.51 -1.13
C THR A 75 -2.84 -16.14 -1.05
N LYS A 76 -3.43 -15.79 0.11
CA LYS A 76 -3.69 -14.39 0.47
C LYS A 76 -2.36 -13.62 0.36
N TRP A 77 -2.32 -12.63 -0.51
CA TRP A 77 -1.09 -11.94 -0.90
C TRP A 77 -0.51 -11.03 0.20
N GLY A 78 -1.37 -10.63 1.12
CA GLY A 78 -1.03 -10.01 2.39
C GLY A 78 -2.30 -9.70 3.15
N ASP A 79 -2.14 -9.38 4.43
CA ASP A 79 -3.20 -8.78 5.23
C ASP A 79 -2.77 -7.36 5.60
N ILE A 80 -3.69 -6.41 5.49
CA ILE A 80 -3.49 -5.06 6.00
C ILE A 80 -4.11 -5.01 7.38
N LYS A 81 -3.27 -4.94 8.41
CA LYS A 81 -3.73 -4.63 9.76
C LYS A 81 -3.49 -3.15 10.01
N THR A 82 -4.56 -2.46 10.31
CA THR A 82 -4.48 -1.13 10.89
C THR A 82 -4.08 -1.27 12.36
N GLN A 83 -3.27 -0.37 12.90
CA GLN A 83 -3.17 -0.25 14.36
C GLN A 83 -4.59 0.02 14.91
N GLU A 84 -4.92 -0.65 16.02
CA GLU A 84 -6.17 -0.41 16.77
C GLU A 84 -6.15 0.99 17.39
#